data_AF-A0A0R1QVN9-F1
#
_entry.id   AF-A0A0R1QVN9-F1
#
_cell.length_a   1.000
_cell.length_b   1.000
_cell.length_c   1.000
_cell.angle_alpha   90.00
_cell.angle_beta   90.00
_cell.angle_gamma   90.00
#
_symmetry.space_group_name_H-M   'P 1'
#
loop_
_entity.id
_entity.type
_entity.pdbx_description
1 polymer ?
#
loop_
_entity_poly.entity_id
_entity_poly.type
_entity_poly.pdbx_seq_one_letter_code
_entity_poly.pdbx_strand_id
1 'polypeptide(L)' 'MTSSQNKLDSLTTQITKTNTSNVNLRQEISELTSFDRFSSFAKKHNLKMSDNNVRNISK' A
#
# COMPACT_ATOMS: atom_id res chain seq x y z
N MET A 1 31.11 14.31 19.41
CA MET A 1 29.64 14.29 19.21
C MET A 1 28.97 14.27 20.58
N THR A 2 27.96 15.11 20.80
CA THR A 2 27.24 15.18 22.08
C THR A 2 26.14 14.12 22.15
N SER A 3 25.70 13.75 23.35
CA SER A 3 24.61 12.77 23.55
C SER A 3 23.31 13.19 22.87
N SER A 4 23.03 14.49 22.79
CA SER A 4 21.88 15.04 22.08
C SER A 4 21.98 14.85 20.57
N GLN A 5 23.17 15.00 19.98
CA GLN A 5 23.38 14.76 18.55
C GLN A 5 23.15 13.28 18.20
N ASN A 6 23.71 12.37 19.00
CA ASN A 6 23.50 10.93 18.78
C ASN A 6 22.03 10.52 18.89
N LYS A 7 21.26 11.15 19.80
CA LYS A 7 19.81 10.93 19.94
C LYS A 7 19.05 11.45 18.72
N LEU A 8 19.41 12.64 18.22
CA LEU A 8 18.81 13.23 17.02
C LEU A 8 19.03 12.32 15.80
N ASP A 9 20.26 11.83 15.61
CA ASP A 9 20.63 10.99 14.47
C ASP A 9 19.90 9.63 14.53
N SER A 10 19.79 9.05 15.74
CA SER A 10 19.03 7.82 15.98
C SER A 10 17.54 7.99 15.69
N LEU A 11 16.95 9.09 16.16
CA LEU A 11 15.54 9.41 15.91
C LEU A 11 15.28 9.62 14.42
N THR A 12 16.15 10.37 13.75
CA THR A 12 16.06 10.62 12.30
C THR A 12 16.13 9.30 11.52
N THR A 13 17.03 8.40 11.90
CA THR A 13 17.15 7.07 11.31
C THR A 13 15.87 6.25 11.51
N GLN A 14 15.27 6.30 12.69
CA GLN A 14 14.00 5.61 12.97
C GLN A 14 12.85 6.18 12.14
N ILE A 15 12.75 7.50 12.03
CA ILE A 15 11.73 8.17 11.19
C ILE A 15 11.85 7.71 9.75
N THR A 16 13.06 7.71 9.19
CA THR A 16 13.30 7.26 7.81
C THR A 16 12.90 5.79 7.63
N LYS A 17 13.27 4.90 8.56
CA LYS A 17 12.88 3.48 8.51
C LYS A 17 11.37 3.30 8.52
N THR A 18 10.68 3.96 9.45
CA THR A 18 9.21 3.89 9.56
C THR A 18 8.52 4.42 8.31
N ASN A 19 9.01 5.52 7.73
CA ASN A 19 8.47 6.07 6.49
C ASN A 19 8.61 5.08 5.32
N THR A 20 9.79 4.47 5.17
CA THR A 20 10.01 3.45 4.13
C THR A 20 9.07 2.24 4.33
N SER A 21 8.92 1.75 5.56
CA SER A 21 7.97 0.66 5.86
C SER A 21 6.53 1.04 5.49
N ASN A 22 6.10 2.26 5.79
CA ASN A 22 4.76 2.73 5.46
C ASN A 22 4.52 2.81 3.94
N VAL A 23 5.52 3.24 3.16
CA VAL A 23 5.43 3.25 1.69
C VAL A 23 5.28 1.83 1.15
N ASN A 24 6.11 0.89 1.63
CA ASN A 24 6.06 -0.50 1.19
C ASN A 24 4.71 -1.16 1.53
N LEU A 25 4.20 -0.95 2.74
CA LEU A 25 2.88 -1.47 3.14
C LEU A 25 1.75 -0.90 2.29
N ARG A 26 1.81 0.39 1.93
CA ARG A 26 0.82 1.01 1.03
C ARG A 26 0.87 0.42 -0.37
N GLN A 27 2.06 0.11 -0.88
CA GLN A 27 2.22 -0.58 -2.15
C GLN A 27 1.60 -1.98 -2.08
N GLU A 28 1.91 -2.75 -1.03
CA GLU A 28 1.33 -4.08 -0.84
C GLU A 28 -0.20 -4.04 -0.74
N ILE A 29 -0.76 -3.09 0.03
CA ILE A 29 -2.22 -2.89 0.08
C ILE A 29 -2.76 -2.61 -1.32
N SER A 30 -2.10 -1.73 -2.09
CA SER A 30 -2.55 -1.40 -3.44
C SER A 30 -2.56 -2.63 -4.36
N GLU A 31 -1.56 -3.50 -4.25
CA GLU A 31 -1.48 -4.77 -4.97
C GLU A 31 -2.57 -5.76 -4.51
N LEU A 32 -2.82 -5.84 -3.20
CA LEU A 32 -3.87 -6.69 -2.60
C LEU A 32 -5.28 -6.23 -2.98
N THR A 33 -5.53 -4.93 -2.99
CA THR A 33 -6.80 -4.31 -3.37
C THR A 33 -6.93 -4.09 -4.88
N SER A 34 -5.91 -4.48 -5.65
CA SER A 34 -5.93 -4.28 -7.10
C SER A 34 -7.16 -4.96 -7.70
N PHE A 35 -7.73 -4.30 -8.70
CA PHE A 35 -8.81 -4.86 -9.49
C PHE A 35 -8.43 -6.24 -10.05
N ASP A 36 -7.16 -6.44 -10.42
CA ASP A 36 -6.68 -7.71 -10.95
C ASP A 36 -6.79 -8.85 -9.94
N ARG A 37 -6.43 -8.63 -8.67
CA ARG A 37 -6.61 -9.65 -7.61
C ARG A 37 -8.08 -9.88 -7.31
N PHE A 38 -8.88 -8.82 -7.19
CA PHE A 38 -10.32 -8.93 -6.95
C PHE A 38 -11.04 -9.66 -8.09
N SER A 39 -10.72 -9.32 -9.35
CA SER A 39 -11.21 -9.96 -10.57
C SER A 39 -10.80 -11.42 -10.66
N SER A 40 -9.53 -11.73 -10.35
CA SER A 40 -9.03 -13.11 -10.33
C SER A 40 -9.73 -13.97 -9.28
N PHE A 41 -9.95 -13.41 -8.08
CA PHE A 41 -10.73 -14.08 -7.03
C PHE A 41 -12.18 -14.31 -7.46
N ALA A 42 -12.86 -13.29 -7.98
CA ALA A 42 -14.23 -13.41 -8.46
C ALA A 42 -14.37 -14.48 -9.55
N LYS A 43 -13.46 -14.50 -10.54
CA LYS A 43 -13.43 -15.52 -11.59
C LYS A 43 -13.26 -16.94 -11.05
N LYS A 44 -12.39 -17.14 -10.06
CA LYS A 44 -12.18 -18.46 -9.42
C LYS A 44 -13.44 -18.98 -8.74
N HIS A 45 -14.31 -18.09 -8.27
CA HIS A 45 -15.56 -18.42 -7.58
C HIS A 45 -16.80 -18.31 -8.48
N ASN A 46 -16.63 -18.28 -9.81
CA ASN A 46 -17.71 -18.10 -10.81
C ASN A 46 -18.57 -16.83 -10.59
N LEU A 47 -18.02 -15.83 -9.90
CA LEU A 47 -18.66 -14.53 -9.73
C LEU A 47 -18.35 -13.67 -10.95
N LYS A 48 -19.37 -13.00 -11.48
CA LYS A 48 -19.24 -12.06 -12.60
C LYS A 48 -19.35 -10.64 -12.07
N MET A 49 -18.49 -9.75 -12.56
CA MET A 49 -18.65 -8.32 -12.31
C MET A 49 -19.94 -7.86 -12.98
N SER A 50 -20.78 -7.12 -12.25
CA SER A 50 -21.94 -6.48 -12.83
C SER A 50 -21.49 -5.19 -13.50
N ASP A 51 -21.57 -5.14 -14.84
CA ASP A 51 -21.15 -3.99 -15.65
C ASP A 51 -21.89 -2.69 -15.29
N ASN A 52 -23.04 -2.78 -14.62
CA ASN A 52 -23.78 -1.62 -14.10
C ASN A 52 -23.05 -0.86 -12.98
N ASN A 53 -22.11 -1.50 -12.26
CA ASN A 53 -21.41 -0.90 -11.11
C ASN A 53 -19.92 -0.59 -11.38
N VAL A 54 -19.41 -0.91 -12.58
CA VAL A 54 -18.02 -0.62 -12.95
C VAL A 54 -17.93 0.84 -13.37
N ARG A 55 -17.60 1.73 -12.43
CA ARG A 55 -17.26 3.12 -12.77
C ARG A 55 -15.91 3.13 -13.50
N ASN A 56 -15.92 3.57 -14.76
CA ASN A 56 -14.70 4.00 -15.42
C ASN A 56 -14.22 5.29 -14.74
N ILE A 57 -13.13 5.22 -13.98
CA ILE A 57 -12.53 6.34 -13.24
C ILE A 57 -11.40 7.03 -14.03
N SER A 58 -11.44 7.02 -15.37
CA SER A 58 -10.61 7.91 -16.18
C SER A 58 -11.34 9.23 -16.46
N LYS A 59 -11.01 10.29 -15.71
CA LYS A 59 -11.07 11.70 -16.13
C LYS A 59 -10.12 12.54 -15.28
#